data_AF-A0AAV2SZW2-F1
#
_entry.id   AF-A0AAV2SZW2-F1
#
_cell.length_a   1.000
_cell.length_b   1.000
_cell.length_c   1.000
_cell.angle_alpha   90.00
_cell.angle_beta   90.00
_cell.angle_gamma   90.00
#
_symmetry.space_group_name_H-M   'P 1'
#
loop_
_entity.id
_entity.type
_entity.pdbx_description
1 polymer ?
#
loop_
_entity_poly.entity_id
_entity_poly.type
_entity_poly.pdbx_seq_one_letter_code
_entity_poly.pdbx_strand_id
1 'polypeptide(L)'
;VCDEKTSVDKFGGGLFQNNAGISVTVINIHTSSITMHQVFSTSDYGAHRDLVWSLSQIIPGRLVILASMHDGSLQLKKTTHDFLASYGLSWNKAYAFRDTWIVSFIVGGQILGEALAPNLGLFNSSGSPLTLGARASASFHNASTFG
;
A
#
# COMPACT_ATOMS: atom_id res chain seq x y z
N VAL A 1 34.50 6.21 2.02
CA VAL A 1 33.56 6.45 0.90
C VAL A 1 32.88 5.14 0.65
N CYS A 2 31.74 4.90 1.31
CA CYS A 2 31.01 3.64 1.22
C CYS A 2 29.99 3.79 0.10
N ASP A 3 30.25 3.14 -1.04
CA ASP A 3 29.28 2.93 -2.10
C ASP A 3 28.37 1.76 -1.68
N GLU A 4 27.16 2.07 -1.21
CA GLU A 4 26.11 1.09 -0.98
C GLU A 4 25.26 0.99 -2.25
N LYS A 5 25.71 0.18 -3.20
CA LYS A 5 24.86 -0.30 -4.30
C LYS A 5 23.93 -1.38 -3.76
N THR A 6 22.76 -0.98 -3.27
CA THR A 6 21.72 -1.91 -2.85
C THR A 6 21.16 -2.61 -4.10
N SER A 7 21.49 -3.90 -4.20
CA SER A 7 20.90 -4.86 -5.12
C SER A 7 19.41 -5.01 -4.84
N VAL A 8 18.58 -4.21 -5.51
CA VAL A 8 17.12 -4.39 -5.57
C VAL A 8 16.71 -4.80 -6.99
N ASP A 9 17.46 -5.73 -7.57
CA ASP A 9 17.09 -6.42 -8.81
C ASP A 9 16.94 -7.89 -8.49
N LYS A 10 15.68 -8.38 -8.48
CA LYS A 10 15.21 -9.76 -8.78
C LYS A 10 13.98 -10.15 -7.96
N PHE A 11 12.84 -9.55 -8.27
CA PHE A 11 11.55 -10.25 -8.21
C PHE A 11 10.72 -9.79 -9.42
N GLY A 12 10.59 -10.66 -10.42
CA GLY A 12 9.63 -10.53 -11.54
C GLY A 12 9.98 -9.47 -12.59
N GLY A 13 10.45 -9.92 -13.76
CA GLY A 13 10.93 -9.05 -14.83
C GLY A 13 9.86 -8.26 -15.58
N GLY A 14 10.28 -7.09 -16.05
CA GLY A 14 9.56 -6.19 -16.93
C GLY A 14 10.26 -4.85 -16.94
N LEU A 15 11.13 -4.65 -17.93
CA LEU A 15 11.90 -3.42 -18.17
C LEU A 15 10.97 -2.19 -18.09
N PHE A 16 11.36 -1.17 -17.31
CA PHE A 16 10.65 0.10 -17.04
C PHE A 16 9.78 0.58 -18.21
N GLN A 17 8.53 1.02 -17.99
CA GLN A 17 8.22 2.43 -17.71
C GLN A 17 6.81 2.59 -17.11
N ASN A 18 6.60 2.17 -15.86
CA ASN A 18 5.57 2.77 -15.01
C ASN A 18 5.75 2.33 -13.54
N ASN A 19 6.75 2.90 -12.87
CA ASN A 19 6.78 2.92 -11.40
C ASN A 19 5.72 3.89 -10.83
N ALA A 20 4.64 4.15 -11.58
CA ALA A 20 3.52 4.96 -11.18
C ALA A 20 2.36 4.05 -10.78
N GLY A 21 1.89 4.18 -9.54
CA GLY A 21 0.74 3.43 -9.06
C GLY A 21 0.70 3.32 -7.55
N ILE A 22 0.10 2.24 -7.07
CA ILE A 22 0.04 1.88 -5.65
C ILE A 22 0.82 0.58 -5.46
N SER A 23 1.90 0.65 -4.69
CA SER A 23 2.59 -0.53 -4.19
C SER A 23 1.83 -1.11 -3.00
N VAL A 24 1.67 -2.43 -2.98
CA VAL A 24 1.03 -3.19 -1.93
C VAL A 24 2.00 -4.24 -1.44
N THR A 25 2.37 -4.13 -0.16
CA THR A 25 3.19 -5.13 0.53
C THR A 25 2.38 -5.77 1.64
N VAL A 26 2.33 -7.09 1.65
CA VAL A 26 1.64 -7.88 2.67
C VAL A 26 2.66 -8.66 3.45
N ILE A 27 2.64 -8.51 4.77
CA ILE A 27 3.58 -9.11 5.69
C ILE A 27 2.82 -10.01 6.66
N ASN A 28 3.33 -11.22 6.86
CA ASN A 28 2.91 -12.05 7.97
C ASN A 28 3.60 -11.57 9.25
N ILE A 29 2.82 -10.98 10.16
CA ILE A 29 3.34 -10.38 11.40
C ILE A 29 4.00 -11.44 12.31
N HIS A 30 3.57 -12.70 12.24
CA HIS A 30 4.11 -13.77 13.09
C HIS A 30 5.49 -14.25 12.62
N THR A 31 5.69 -14.38 11.30
CA THR A 31 6.96 -14.88 10.72
C THR A 31 7.86 -13.78 10.23
N SER A 32 7.39 -12.52 10.21
CA SER A 32 8.05 -11.36 9.60
C SER A 32 8.40 -11.56 8.11
N SER A 33 7.72 -12.49 7.42
CA SER A 33 7.95 -12.77 6.01
C SER A 33 7.00 -11.95 5.13
N ILE A 34 7.52 -11.43 4.01
CA ILE A 34 6.71 -10.83 2.96
C ILE A 34 5.94 -11.94 2.25
N THR A 35 4.62 -11.89 2.33
CA THR A 35 3.70 -12.85 1.70
C THR A 35 3.38 -12.45 0.27
N MET A 36 3.30 -11.13 0.00
CA MET A 36 2.97 -10.58 -1.31
C MET A 36 3.59 -9.19 -1.45
N HIS A 37 4.15 -8.90 -2.61
CA HIS A 37 4.55 -7.55 -2.99
C HIS A 37 4.17 -7.33 -4.46
N GLN A 38 3.32 -6.34 -4.72
CA GLN A 38 2.85 -6.04 -6.07
C GLN A 38 2.63 -4.54 -6.24
N VAL A 39 2.94 -4.02 -7.43
CA VAL A 39 2.64 -2.64 -7.82
C VAL A 39 1.46 -2.66 -8.78
N PHE A 40 0.39 -1.93 -8.44
CA PHE A 40 -0.77 -1.75 -9.30
C PHE A 40 -0.65 -0.41 -10.00
N SER A 41 -0.34 -0.44 -11.29
CA SER A 41 -0.23 0.79 -12.07
C SER A 41 -1.61 1.36 -12.35
N THR A 42 -1.97 2.44 -11.68
CA THR A 42 -3.32 2.99 -11.76
C THR A 42 -3.59 3.70 -13.10
N SER A 43 -2.57 3.89 -13.94
CA SER A 43 -2.74 4.26 -15.34
C SER A 43 -3.55 3.24 -16.15
N ASP A 44 -3.56 1.98 -15.71
CA ASP A 44 -4.22 0.90 -16.43
C ASP A 44 -5.70 0.82 -16.06
N TYR A 45 -6.57 0.79 -17.08
CA TYR A 45 -8.02 0.75 -16.91
C TYR A 45 -8.54 -0.39 -16.01
N GLY A 46 -7.78 -1.47 -15.86
CA GLY A 46 -8.14 -2.64 -15.04
C GLY A 46 -7.58 -2.63 -13.62
N ALA A 47 -6.47 -1.92 -13.37
CA ALA A 47 -5.68 -2.10 -12.15
C ALA A 47 -6.44 -1.79 -10.86
N HIS A 48 -7.39 -0.85 -10.90
CA HIS A 48 -8.25 -0.54 -9.75
C HIS A 48 -9.10 -1.73 -9.28
N ARG A 49 -9.50 -2.63 -10.19
CA ARG A 49 -10.23 -3.87 -9.85
C ARG A 49 -9.28 -4.92 -9.30
N ASP A 50 -8.11 -5.08 -9.93
CA ASP A 50 -7.12 -6.05 -9.50
C ASP A 50 -6.57 -5.71 -8.10
N LEU A 51 -6.43 -4.42 -7.79
CA LEU A 51 -6.09 -3.93 -6.45
C LEU A 51 -7.15 -4.34 -5.42
N VAL A 52 -8.42 -4.03 -5.69
CA VAL A 52 -9.53 -4.39 -4.79
C VAL A 52 -9.63 -5.90 -4.62
N TRP A 53 -9.53 -6.65 -5.72
CA TRP A 53 -9.53 -8.10 -5.70
C TRP A 53 -8.38 -8.64 -4.85
N SER A 54 -7.15 -8.17 -5.09
CA SER A 54 -5.97 -8.64 -4.35
C SER A 54 -6.08 -8.36 -2.85
N LEU A 55 -6.54 -7.15 -2.47
CA LEU A 55 -6.77 -6.80 -1.07
C LEU A 55 -7.88 -7.65 -0.42
N SER A 56 -8.95 -7.98 -1.16
CA SER A 56 -10.04 -8.82 -0.65
C SER A 56 -9.62 -10.26 -0.35
N GLN A 57 -8.57 -10.76 -1.02
CA GLN A 57 -8.05 -12.12 -0.81
C GLN A 57 -7.05 -12.21 0.34
N ILE A 58 -6.66 -11.09 0.95
CA ILE A 58 -5.70 -11.10 2.05
C ILE A 58 -6.37 -11.65 3.31
N ILE A 59 -5.74 -12.67 3.88
CA ILE A 59 -6.17 -13.29 5.14
C ILE A 59 -6.17 -12.24 6.26
N PRO A 60 -7.23 -12.15 7.10
CA PRO A 60 -7.23 -11.29 8.27
C PRO A 60 -6.03 -11.52 9.20
N GLY A 61 -5.56 -10.47 9.87
CA GLY A 61 -4.38 -10.50 10.74
C GLY A 61 -3.04 -10.28 10.02
N ARG A 62 -3.04 -10.10 8.69
CA ARG A 62 -1.83 -9.70 7.94
C ARG A 62 -1.64 -8.19 8.00
N LEU A 63 -0.37 -7.78 8.09
CA LEU A 63 0.02 -6.37 7.95
C LEU A 63 0.06 -6.02 6.47
N VAL A 64 -0.63 -4.96 6.09
CA VAL A 64 -0.62 -4.42 4.73
C VAL A 64 -0.03 -3.03 4.77
N ILE A 65 0.88 -2.77 3.85
CA ILE A 65 1.47 -1.46 3.60
C ILE A 65 1.10 -1.07 2.16
N LEU A 66 0.44 0.06 2.01
CA LEU A 66 0.20 0.69 0.72
C LEU A 66 1.07 1.93 0.61
N ALA A 67 1.71 2.11 -0.55
CA ALA A 67 2.49 3.30 -0.84
C ALA A 67 2.23 3.79 -2.27
N SER A 68 1.89 5.06 -2.41
CA SER A 68 1.86 5.74 -3.71
C SER A 68 3.27 5.83 -4.28
N MET A 69 3.42 5.44 -5.54
CA MET A 69 4.65 5.63 -6.31
C MET A 69 4.33 6.59 -7.46
N HIS A 70 5.03 7.74 -7.53
CA HIS A 70 4.88 8.81 -8.53
C HIS A 70 3.47 9.39 -8.70
N ASP A 71 2.53 8.60 -9.21
CA ASP A 71 1.09 8.88 -9.21
C ASP A 71 0.32 7.56 -9.05
N GLY A 72 -0.54 7.48 -8.04
CA GLY A 72 -1.44 6.33 -7.85
C GLY A 72 -2.92 6.70 -7.84
N SER A 73 -3.28 7.93 -8.25
CA SER A 73 -4.68 8.38 -8.24
C SER A 73 -5.31 8.33 -9.62
N LEU A 74 -4.50 8.32 -10.68
CA LEU A 74 -4.99 8.18 -12.06
C LEU A 74 -5.90 6.96 -12.15
N GLN A 75 -7.11 7.13 -12.67
CA GLN A 75 -8.16 6.11 -12.80
C GLN A 75 -8.57 5.33 -11.53
N LEU A 76 -8.20 5.80 -10.33
CA LEU A 76 -8.73 5.24 -9.09
C LEU A 76 -10.23 5.56 -9.00
N LYS A 77 -11.08 4.53 -9.09
CA LYS A 77 -12.54 4.73 -9.13
C LYS A 77 -13.12 4.89 -7.74
N LYS A 78 -14.29 5.53 -7.66
CA LYS A 78 -15.08 5.65 -6.43
C LYS A 78 -15.27 4.32 -5.70
N THR A 79 -15.47 3.22 -6.43
CA THR A 79 -15.61 1.87 -5.84
C THR A 79 -14.37 1.44 -5.07
N THR A 80 -13.18 1.79 -5.56
CA THR A 80 -11.91 1.51 -4.88
C THR A 80 -11.75 2.40 -3.66
N HIS A 81 -12.12 3.68 -3.74
CA HIS A 81 -12.16 4.55 -2.56
C HIS A 81 -13.12 4.03 -1.49
N ASP A 82 -14.35 3.63 -1.86
CA ASP A 82 -15.35 3.09 -0.93
C ASP A 82 -14.85 1.77 -0.29
N PHE A 83 -14.18 0.92 -1.06
CA PHE A 83 -13.55 -0.30 -0.53
C PHE A 83 -12.42 0.03 0.46
N LEU A 84 -11.54 0.98 0.13
CA LEU A 84 -10.50 1.45 1.04
C LEU A 84 -11.08 2.12 2.29
N ALA A 85 -12.24 2.78 2.19
CA ALA A 85 -12.96 3.35 3.32
C ALA A 85 -13.44 2.27 4.31
N SER A 86 -13.76 1.07 3.80
CA SER A 86 -14.20 -0.05 4.65
C SER A 86 -13.08 -0.57 5.58
N TYR A 87 -11.82 -0.30 5.26
CA TYR A 87 -10.68 -0.53 6.15
C TYR A 87 -10.46 0.60 7.18
N GLY A 88 -11.30 1.64 7.16
CA GLY A 88 -11.22 2.80 8.05
C GLY A 88 -10.28 3.91 7.57
N LEU A 89 -9.75 3.82 6.34
CA LEU A 89 -8.77 4.77 5.82
C LEU A 89 -9.39 6.16 5.66
N SER A 90 -8.77 7.17 6.28
CA SER A 90 -9.36 8.50 6.43
C SER A 90 -9.03 9.42 5.26
N TRP A 91 -7.85 9.25 4.64
CA TRP A 91 -7.38 10.14 3.58
C TRP A 91 -7.73 9.66 2.17
N ASN A 92 -8.39 8.51 2.04
CA ASN A 92 -8.74 7.93 0.76
C ASN A 92 -9.52 8.90 -0.16
N LYS A 93 -10.44 9.71 0.37
CA LYS A 93 -11.25 10.68 -0.41
C LYS A 93 -10.48 11.95 -0.76
N ALA A 94 -9.44 12.27 0.01
CA ALA A 94 -8.60 13.44 -0.22
C ALA A 94 -7.44 13.15 -1.18
N TYR A 95 -7.09 11.86 -1.35
CA TYR A 95 -6.00 11.41 -2.21
C TYR A 95 -6.24 11.77 -3.68
N ALA A 96 -5.40 12.64 -4.21
CA ALA A 96 -5.52 13.24 -5.53
C ALA A 96 -4.22 13.09 -6.36
N PHE A 97 -4.20 13.77 -7.50
CA PHE A 97 -3.15 13.66 -8.52
C PHE A 97 -1.75 13.96 -7.96
N ARG A 98 -0.87 12.95 -8.06
CA ARG A 98 0.52 12.96 -7.59
C ARG A 98 0.70 13.24 -6.10
N ASP A 99 -0.33 12.96 -5.30
CA ASP A 99 -0.17 12.96 -3.85
C ASP A 99 0.74 11.79 -3.42
N THR A 100 1.53 12.03 -2.39
CA THR A 100 2.28 10.97 -1.71
C THR A 100 1.41 10.45 -0.57
N TRP A 101 1.00 9.19 -0.66
CA TRP A 101 0.18 8.54 0.36
C TRP A 101 0.82 7.24 0.80
N ILE A 102 1.00 7.09 2.11
CA ILE A 102 1.52 5.87 2.73
C ILE A 102 0.57 5.47 3.84
N VAL A 103 0.16 4.21 3.85
CA VAL A 103 -0.71 3.68 4.89
C VAL A 103 -0.28 2.28 5.29
N SER A 104 -0.42 2.00 6.59
CA SER A 104 -0.12 0.70 7.18
C SER A 104 -1.26 0.29 8.10
N PHE A 105 -1.77 -0.92 7.94
CA PHE A 105 -2.91 -1.42 8.70
C PHE A 105 -2.89 -2.95 8.79
N ILE A 106 -3.64 -3.49 9.75
CA ILE A 106 -3.87 -4.92 9.89
C ILE A 106 -5.24 -5.25 9.27
N VAL A 107 -5.27 -6.20 8.34
CA VAL A 107 -6.53 -6.63 7.70
C VAL A 107 -7.48 -7.20 8.75
N GLY A 108 -8.70 -6.66 8.82
CA GLY A 108 -9.69 -7.02 9.85
C GLY A 108 -9.35 -6.51 11.26
N GLY A 109 -8.34 -5.66 11.39
CA GLY A 109 -7.89 -5.07 12.64
C GLY A 109 -7.84 -3.55 12.57
N GLN A 110 -6.79 -2.98 13.15
CA GLN A 110 -6.61 -1.54 13.27
C GLN A 110 -5.70 -0.95 12.19
N ILE A 111 -5.88 0.34 11.93
CA ILE A 111 -4.92 1.16 11.19
C ILE A 111 -3.76 1.49 12.14
N LEU A 112 -2.54 1.24 11.69
CA LEU A 112 -1.33 1.51 12.47
C LEU A 112 -0.77 2.90 12.19
N GLY A 113 -0.98 3.41 10.98
CA GLY A 113 -0.60 4.75 10.60
C GLY A 113 -1.00 5.05 9.17
N GLU A 114 -1.30 6.31 8.91
CA GLU A 114 -1.67 6.85 7.61
C GLU A 114 -1.06 8.25 7.47
N ALA A 115 -0.41 8.53 6.34
CA ALA A 115 0.20 9.83 6.06
C ALA A 115 -0.05 10.22 4.60
N LEU A 116 -0.49 11.46 4.40
CA LEU A 116 -0.74 12.08 3.10
C LEU A 116 0.05 13.38 2.99
N ALA A 117 0.80 13.54 1.90
CA ALA A 117 1.42 14.80 1.51
C ALA A 117 0.78 15.22 0.19
N PRO A 118 -0.11 16.23 0.22
CA PRO A 118 -0.79 16.68 -0.97
C PRO A 118 0.20 17.35 -1.92
N ASN A 119 -0.04 17.21 -3.21
CA ASN A 119 0.66 17.93 -4.24
C ASN A 119 0.12 19.37 -4.33
N LEU A 120 0.87 20.32 -3.79
CA LEU A 120 0.48 21.75 -3.77
C LEU A 120 1.03 22.55 -4.96
N GLY A 121 1.80 21.92 -5.85
CA GLY A 121 2.40 22.61 -6.99
C GLY A 121 1.62 22.46 -8.30
N LEU A 122 2.20 22.98 -9.38
CA LEU A 122 1.65 22.88 -10.74
C LEU A 122 1.88 21.47 -11.33
N PHE A 123 1.34 21.23 -12.53
CA PHE A 123 1.28 19.92 -13.22
C PHE A 123 2.57 19.07 -13.29
N ASN A 124 3.77 19.64 -13.02
CA ASN A 124 5.04 18.92 -12.98
C ASN A 124 5.64 18.77 -11.56
N SER A 125 4.82 18.86 -10.53
CA SER A 125 5.21 18.62 -9.14
C SER A 125 4.53 17.36 -8.60
N SER A 126 5.05 16.87 -7.48
CA SER A 126 4.52 15.74 -6.72
C SER A 126 4.47 16.13 -5.25
N GLY A 127 3.67 15.41 -4.47
CA GLY A 127 3.64 15.54 -3.01
C GLY A 127 5.02 15.36 -2.40
N SER A 128 5.28 16.07 -1.30
CA SER A 128 6.56 15.97 -0.58
C SER A 128 6.85 14.51 -0.18
N PRO A 129 8.14 14.10 -0.13
CA PRO A 129 8.51 12.79 0.41
C PRO A 129 7.99 12.60 1.84
N LEU A 130 7.53 11.39 2.14
CA LEU A 130 6.99 11.03 3.45
C LEU A 130 7.71 9.82 4.04
N THR A 131 7.74 9.78 5.36
CA THR A 131 8.18 8.60 6.12
C THR A 131 7.12 8.30 7.17
N LEU A 132 6.65 7.05 7.19
CA LEU A 132 5.69 6.57 8.16
C LEU A 132 6.34 5.49 9.02
N GLY A 133 6.42 5.75 10.33
CA GLY A 133 6.80 4.77 11.33
C GLY A 133 5.56 4.21 12.02
N ALA A 134 5.37 2.89 11.99
CA ALA A 134 4.26 2.22 12.64
C ALA A 134 4.76 1.00 13.41
N ARG A 135 4.09 0.66 14.51
CA ARG A 135 4.38 -0.52 15.32
C ARG A 135 3.19 -1.46 15.29
N ALA A 136 3.39 -2.67 14.79
CA ALA A 136 2.43 -3.76 14.87
C ALA A 136 2.84 -4.71 16.00
N SER A 137 1.88 -5.15 16.82
CA SER A 137 2.08 -6.24 17.77
C SER A 137 1.17 -7.39 17.39
N ALA A 138 1.73 -8.60 17.27
CA ALA A 138 0.93 -9.81 17.12
C ALA A 138 0.36 -10.18 18.50
N SER A 139 -0.96 -10.08 18.68
CA SER A 139 -1.60 -10.69 19.84
C SER A 139 -1.61 -12.21 19.65
N PHE A 140 -1.05 -12.94 20.62
CA PHE A 140 -1.16 -14.40 20.68
C PHE A 140 -2.58 -14.77 21.09
N HIS A 141 -3.47 -15.05 20.14
CA HIS A 141 -4.63 -15.86 20.46
C HIS A 141 -4.21 -17.33 20.44
N ASN A 142 -4.01 -17.89 21.64
CA ASN A 142 -3.80 -19.31 21.81
C ASN A 142 -5.11 -20.01 21.41
N ALA A 143 -5.19 -20.54 20.19
CA ALA A 143 -6.30 -21.39 19.77
C ALA A 143 -6.10 -22.80 20.35
N SER A 144 -6.19 -22.91 21.66
CA SER A 144 -6.27 -24.18 22.39
C SER A 144 -7.63 -24.28 23.08
N THR A 145 -8.71 -24.10 22.32
CA THR A 145 -10.08 -24.41 22.78
C THR A 145 -10.95 -24.84 21.61
N PHE A 146 -10.65 -25.99 21.04
CA PHE A 146 -11.67 -26.84 20.42
C PHE A 146 -11.31 -28.29 20.79
N GLY A 147 -11.84 -28.71 21.94
CA GLY A 147 -11.99 -30.11 22.32
C GLY A 147 -13.43 -30.54 22.09
#